data_AF-A0A158FJN7-F1
#
_entry.id   AF-A0A158FJN7-F1
#
_cell.length_a   1.000
_cell.length_b   1.000
_cell.length_c   1.000
_cell.angle_alpha   90.00
_cell.angle_beta   90.00
_cell.angle_gamma   90.00
#
_symmetry.space_group_name_H-M   'P 1'
#
loop_
_entity.id
_entity.type
_entity.pdbx_description
1 polymer ?
#
loop_
_entity_poly.entity_id
_entity_poly.type
_entity_poly.pdbx_seq_one_letter_code
_entity_poly.pdbx_strand_id
1 'polypeptide(L)'
;MSASRSAGHGQPYFFFDFISPFSYLLLEQHDKWPAMPFEITPVELYKLLDRWGQPHAATIPSKRVFTYRHALFRAEQLGIPFRMPPVHPFDPGKALRLAVAAGSEIGCIREIYRFIWRDGRDPSTPEGFRDLCHHVGLPDGEKLIEQEDVKARLRANNDLAVSLGVFGVPSFVVNDQLFWGEDTLPMVLYVARSPNWLDGTEVRRISNLPMAPSDADFS
;
A
#
# COMPACT_ATOMS: atom_id res chain seq x y z
N MET A 1 -7.88 -10.38 -39.13
CA MET A 1 -8.87 -10.30 -38.05
C MET A 1 -8.19 -10.80 -36.79
N SER A 2 -7.75 -9.86 -35.94
CA SER A 2 -7.02 -10.15 -34.71
C SER A 2 -8.03 -10.52 -33.63
N ALA A 3 -7.97 -11.77 -33.17
CA ALA A 3 -8.78 -12.22 -32.05
C ALA A 3 -8.28 -11.51 -30.78
N SER A 4 -9.20 -10.78 -30.15
CA SER A 4 -9.13 -10.24 -28.80
C SER A 4 -8.47 -11.24 -27.85
N ARG A 5 -7.39 -10.83 -27.18
CA ARG A 5 -6.85 -11.56 -26.03
C ARG A 5 -7.93 -11.55 -24.96
N SER A 6 -8.53 -12.70 -24.70
CA SER A 6 -9.35 -12.94 -23.51
C SER A 6 -8.55 -12.51 -22.27
N ALA A 7 -9.13 -11.65 -21.43
CA ALA A 7 -8.57 -11.32 -20.13
C ALA A 7 -8.40 -12.62 -19.32
N GLY A 8 -7.16 -13.10 -19.23
CA GLY A 8 -6.81 -14.20 -18.33
C GLY A 8 -6.91 -13.71 -16.89
N HIS A 9 -7.23 -14.62 -15.98
CA HIS A 9 -7.07 -14.55 -14.51
C HIS A 9 -6.52 -13.20 -14.00
N GLY A 10 -7.39 -12.42 -13.35
CA GLY A 10 -7.23 -10.99 -13.09
C GLY A 10 -5.82 -10.59 -12.64
N GLN A 11 -5.29 -9.54 -13.28
CA GLN A 11 -4.03 -8.89 -12.95
C GLN A 11 -3.87 -8.76 -11.42
N PRO A 12 -2.80 -9.30 -10.81
CA PRO A 12 -2.57 -9.12 -9.39
C PRO A 12 -2.01 -7.72 -9.12
N TYR A 13 -2.41 -7.12 -8.00
CA TYR A 13 -2.02 -5.77 -7.59
C TYR A 13 -1.40 -5.77 -6.20
N PHE A 14 -0.50 -4.82 -5.97
CA PHE A 14 -0.03 -4.45 -4.64
C PHE A 14 -0.25 -2.95 -4.42
N PHE A 15 -1.15 -2.61 -3.52
CA PHE A 15 -1.51 -1.24 -3.17
C PHE A 15 -0.76 -0.78 -1.92
N PHE A 16 -0.17 0.42 -1.99
CA PHE A 16 0.61 0.98 -0.89
C PHE A 16 0.47 2.50 -0.81
N ASP A 17 0.80 3.04 0.38
CA ASP A 17 1.02 4.46 0.61
C ASP A 17 2.33 4.63 1.39
N PHE A 18 3.17 5.60 1.01
CA PHE A 18 4.42 5.90 1.71
C PHE A 18 4.22 6.30 3.17
N ILE A 19 3.02 6.77 3.55
CA ILE A 19 2.69 7.06 4.93
C ILE A 19 2.60 5.81 5.82
N SER A 20 2.46 4.62 5.24
CA SER A 20 2.27 3.38 5.99
C SER A 20 3.62 2.73 6.32
N PRO A 21 4.03 2.65 7.60
CA PRO A 21 5.23 1.92 7.98
C PRO A 21 5.10 0.42 7.70
N PHE A 22 3.89 -0.14 7.72
CA PHE A 22 3.68 -1.55 7.42
C PHE A 22 3.84 -1.86 5.92
N SER A 23 3.57 -0.89 5.05
CA SER A 23 3.86 -1.03 3.61
C SER A 23 5.36 -1.08 3.35
N TYR A 24 6.15 -0.25 4.05
CA TYR A 24 7.62 -0.33 4.04
C TYR A 24 8.12 -1.71 4.45
N LEU A 25 7.67 -2.19 5.62
CA LEU A 25 8.12 -3.46 6.18
C LEU A 25 7.78 -4.65 5.28
N LEU A 26 6.63 -4.61 4.61
CA LEU A 26 6.24 -5.66 3.67
C LEU A 26 7.04 -5.59 2.35
N LEU A 27 7.37 -4.38 1.87
CA LEU A 27 8.19 -4.19 0.66
C LEU A 27 9.66 -4.57 0.85
N GLU A 28 10.24 -4.40 2.04
CA GLU A 28 11.58 -4.93 2.32
C GLU A 28 11.63 -6.46 2.33
N GLN A 29 10.47 -7.11 2.40
CA GLN A 29 10.31 -8.56 2.27
C GLN A 29 10.01 -9.01 0.83
N HIS A 30 10.20 -8.15 -0.19
CA HIS A 30 9.86 -8.44 -1.59
C HIS A 30 10.44 -9.77 -2.12
N ASP A 31 11.64 -10.16 -1.69
CA ASP A 31 12.26 -11.43 -2.12
C ASP A 31 11.51 -12.68 -1.61
N LYS A 32 10.61 -12.51 -0.63
CA LYS A 32 9.75 -13.56 -0.08
C LYS A 32 8.35 -13.58 -0.71
N TRP A 33 8.04 -12.63 -1.60
CA TRP A 33 6.74 -12.56 -2.26
C TRP A 33 6.55 -13.75 -3.20
N PRO A 34 5.31 -14.19 -3.47
CA PRO A 34 5.08 -15.16 -4.51
C PRO A 34 5.55 -14.61 -5.86
N ALA A 35 6.04 -15.50 -6.73
CA ALA A 35 6.46 -15.17 -8.10
C ALA A 35 5.24 -14.87 -8.99
N MET A 36 4.55 -13.77 -8.68
CA MET A 36 3.40 -13.25 -9.41
C MET A 36 3.73 -11.85 -9.94
N PRO A 37 3.21 -11.49 -11.13
CA PRO A 37 3.51 -10.21 -11.77
C PRO A 37 2.65 -9.10 -11.17
N PHE A 38 2.83 -8.81 -9.87
CA PHE A 38 2.09 -7.75 -9.19
C PHE A 38 2.33 -6.39 -9.87
N GLU A 39 1.23 -5.71 -10.20
CA GLU A 39 1.30 -4.29 -10.52
C GLU A 39 1.46 -3.52 -9.21
N ILE A 40 2.57 -2.80 -9.09
CA ILE A 40 2.90 -2.04 -7.89
C ILE A 40 2.21 -0.68 -7.99
N THR A 41 1.19 -0.45 -7.16
CA THR A 41 0.20 0.61 -7.38
C THR A 41 0.15 1.58 -6.19
N PRO A 42 0.77 2.77 -6.29
CA PRO A 42 0.66 3.79 -5.24
C PRO A 42 -0.77 4.33 -5.15
N VAL A 43 -1.25 4.51 -3.92
CA VAL A 43 -2.57 5.08 -3.60
C VAL A 43 -2.46 6.03 -2.41
N GLU A 44 -3.39 6.98 -2.33
CA GLU A 44 -3.56 7.81 -1.14
C GLU A 44 -4.45 7.09 -0.13
N LEU A 45 -3.90 6.64 1.00
CA LEU A 45 -4.61 5.92 2.06
C LEU A 45 -5.79 6.76 2.60
N TYR A 46 -5.62 8.08 2.68
CA TYR A 46 -6.68 8.95 3.19
C TYR A 46 -7.96 8.88 2.35
N LYS A 47 -7.82 8.81 1.02
CA LYS A 47 -8.98 8.65 0.13
C LYS A 47 -9.68 7.31 0.32
N LEU A 48 -8.93 6.25 0.65
CA LEU A 48 -9.53 4.95 0.99
C LEU A 48 -10.31 5.04 2.30
N LEU A 49 -9.71 5.63 3.33
CA LEU A 49 -10.35 5.78 4.64
C LEU A 49 -11.64 6.61 4.54
N ASP A 50 -11.59 7.74 3.81
CA ASP A 50 -12.77 8.58 3.54
C ASP A 50 -13.87 7.81 2.80
N ARG A 51 -13.50 7.02 1.77
CA ARG A 51 -14.44 6.22 0.98
C ARG A 51 -15.24 5.23 1.82
N TRP A 52 -14.62 4.71 2.88
CA TRP A 52 -15.21 3.70 3.78
C TRP A 52 -15.68 4.29 5.12
N GLY A 53 -15.58 5.61 5.33
CA GLY A 53 -15.96 6.26 6.59
C GLY A 53 -15.09 5.86 7.79
N GLN A 54 -13.85 5.43 7.56
CA GLN A 54 -12.94 4.95 8.61
C GLN A 54 -12.13 6.11 9.21
N PRO A 55 -12.08 6.24 10.55
CA PRO A 55 -11.22 7.25 11.16
C PRO A 55 -9.74 6.91 10.95
N HIS A 56 -8.93 7.93 10.68
CA HIS A 56 -7.49 7.77 10.59
C HIS A 56 -6.91 7.23 11.90
N ALA A 57 -6.05 6.20 11.82
CA ALA A 57 -5.44 5.63 13.02
C ALA A 57 -4.65 6.66 13.83
N ALA A 58 -4.08 7.67 13.17
CA ALA A 58 -3.33 8.75 13.80
C ALA A 58 -4.19 9.76 14.58
N THR A 59 -5.50 9.86 14.31
CA THR A 59 -6.40 10.76 15.06
C THR A 59 -6.93 10.13 16.34
N ILE A 60 -6.67 8.83 16.56
CA ILE A 60 -7.01 8.11 17.79
C ILE A 60 -5.74 7.97 18.64
N PRO A 61 -5.58 8.70 19.76
CA PRO A 61 -4.30 8.79 20.48
C PRO A 61 -3.70 7.43 20.90
N SER A 62 -4.52 6.52 21.42
CA SER A 62 -4.07 5.18 21.84
C SER A 62 -3.65 4.31 20.65
N LYS A 63 -4.45 4.31 19.58
CA LYS A 63 -4.14 3.58 18.33
C LYS A 63 -2.87 4.12 17.68
N ARG A 64 -2.68 5.43 17.67
CA ARG A 64 -1.45 6.09 17.18
C ARG A 64 -0.20 5.59 17.90
N VAL A 65 -0.20 5.64 19.23
CA VAL A 65 0.95 5.18 20.04
C VAL A 65 1.22 3.70 19.84
N PHE A 66 0.17 2.88 19.81
CA PHE A 66 0.29 1.45 19.53
C PHE A 66 0.92 1.20 18.16
N THR A 67 0.41 1.83 17.10
CA THR A 67 0.93 1.68 15.73
C THR A 67 2.42 1.97 15.64
N TYR A 68 2.92 3.01 16.31
CA TYR A 68 4.34 3.38 16.24
C TYR A 68 5.22 2.34 16.93
N ARG A 69 4.82 1.91 18.13
CA ARG A 69 5.53 0.86 18.87
C ARG A 69 5.49 -0.47 18.13
N HIS A 70 4.34 -0.79 17.53
CA HIS A 70 4.16 -2.01 16.77
C HIS A 70 5.04 -2.02 15.52
N ALA A 71 5.07 -0.94 14.74
CA ALA A 71 5.93 -0.83 13.57
C ALA A 71 7.41 -1.01 13.93
N LEU A 72 7.89 -0.35 14.99
CA LEU A 72 9.26 -0.51 15.49
C LEU A 72 9.55 -1.97 15.89
N PHE A 73 8.66 -2.56 16.69
CA PHE A 73 8.79 -3.96 17.10
C PHE A 73 8.84 -4.91 15.89
N ARG A 74 7.93 -4.73 14.92
CA ARG A 74 7.91 -5.55 13.70
C ARG A 74 9.21 -5.40 12.90
N ALA A 75 9.73 -4.19 12.77
CA ALA A 75 11.01 -3.94 12.11
C ALA A 75 12.15 -4.73 12.77
N GLU A 76 12.23 -4.69 14.11
CA GLU A 76 13.22 -5.44 14.89
C GLU A 76 13.08 -6.95 14.70
N GLN A 77 11.85 -7.48 14.72
CA GLN A 77 11.59 -8.91 14.48
C GLN A 77 12.00 -9.36 13.07
N LEU A 78 11.90 -8.46 12.09
CA LEU A 78 12.22 -8.75 10.70
C LEU A 78 13.69 -8.46 10.35
N GLY A 79 14.46 -7.83 11.25
CA GLY A 79 15.82 -7.37 10.98
C GLY A 79 15.87 -6.22 9.96
N ILE A 80 14.80 -5.44 9.84
CA ILE A 80 14.70 -4.33 8.88
C ILE A 80 15.10 -3.03 9.60
N PRO A 81 16.11 -2.29 9.10
CA PRO A 81 16.42 -0.96 9.61
C PRO A 81 15.20 -0.02 9.58
N PHE A 82 14.90 0.61 10.72
CA PHE A 82 13.70 1.42 10.87
C PHE A 82 13.94 2.64 11.77
N ARG A 83 13.50 3.79 11.29
CA ARG A 83 13.48 5.07 11.98
C ARG A 83 12.24 5.83 11.54
N MET A 84 11.40 6.21 12.51
CA MET A 84 10.25 7.06 12.24
C MET A 84 10.71 8.42 11.65
N PRO A 85 10.00 8.99 10.66
CA PRO A 85 10.21 10.37 10.26
C PRO A 85 9.88 11.33 11.42
N PRO A 86 10.37 12.58 11.38
CA PRO A 86 10.19 13.55 12.48
C PRO A 86 8.72 13.88 12.76
N VAL A 87 7.86 13.75 11.74
CA VAL A 87 6.42 13.96 11.84
C VAL A 87 5.69 12.76 11.24
N HIS A 88 4.71 12.24 11.97
CA HIS A 88 3.76 11.27 11.45
C HIS A 88 2.36 11.55 12.02
N PRO A 89 1.32 11.65 11.16
CA PRO A 89 1.39 11.51 9.70
C PRO A 89 2.07 12.70 9.01
N PHE A 90 2.79 12.44 7.92
CA PHE A 90 3.29 13.45 6.97
C PHE A 90 2.44 13.44 5.70
N ASP A 91 2.61 14.41 4.79
CA ASP A 91 1.95 14.41 3.48
C ASP A 91 2.71 13.50 2.49
N PRO A 92 2.15 12.35 2.06
CA PRO A 92 2.82 11.45 1.12
C PRO A 92 2.62 11.85 -0.35
N GLY A 93 1.76 12.83 -0.65
CA GLY A 93 1.26 13.08 -2.00
C GLY A 93 2.34 13.34 -3.04
N LYS A 94 3.38 14.12 -2.69
CA LYS A 94 4.52 14.36 -3.59
C LYS A 94 5.33 13.08 -3.84
N ALA A 95 5.58 12.28 -2.79
CA ALA A 95 6.31 11.02 -2.91
C ALA A 95 5.52 9.98 -3.73
N LEU A 96 4.20 9.90 -3.55
CA LEU A 96 3.32 9.04 -4.34
C LEU A 96 3.35 9.40 -5.83
N ARG A 97 3.24 10.70 -6.15
CA ARG A 97 3.35 11.17 -7.53
C ARG A 97 4.75 10.94 -8.11
N LEU A 98 5.80 11.04 -7.30
CA LEU A 98 7.17 10.74 -7.73
C LEU A 98 7.30 9.25 -8.12
N ALA A 99 6.73 8.35 -7.32
CA ALA A 99 6.67 6.92 -7.67
C ALA A 99 5.90 6.67 -8.98
N VAL A 100 4.76 7.35 -9.18
CA VAL A 100 4.00 7.28 -10.44
C VAL A 100 4.83 7.78 -11.62
N ALA A 101 5.48 8.94 -11.48
CA ALA A 101 6.34 9.53 -12.52
C ALA A 101 7.55 8.64 -12.86
N ALA A 102 8.04 7.88 -11.88
CA ALA A 102 9.09 6.87 -12.05
C ALA A 102 8.57 5.53 -12.64
N GLY A 103 7.34 5.48 -13.16
CA GLY A 103 6.76 4.26 -13.73
C GLY A 103 6.36 3.21 -12.69
N SER A 104 6.29 3.58 -11.42
CA SER A 104 6.04 2.67 -10.28
C SER A 104 7.02 1.49 -10.21
N GLU A 105 8.28 1.73 -10.59
CA GLU A 105 9.33 0.72 -10.49
C GLU A 105 9.65 0.37 -9.04
N ILE A 106 9.66 -0.93 -8.73
CA ILE A 106 9.87 -1.46 -7.38
C ILE A 106 11.18 -0.97 -6.74
N GLY A 107 12.26 -0.84 -7.53
CA GLY A 107 13.55 -0.35 -7.06
C GLY A 107 13.48 1.10 -6.57
N CYS A 108 12.90 1.99 -7.37
CA CYS A 108 12.68 3.39 -7.01
C CYS A 108 11.78 3.50 -5.77
N ILE A 109 10.66 2.76 -5.75
CA ILE A 109 9.73 2.75 -4.62
C ILE A 109 10.42 2.34 -3.31
N ARG A 110 11.26 1.29 -3.34
CA ARG A 110 12.02 0.86 -2.17
C ARG A 110 12.98 1.94 -1.68
N GLU A 111 13.67 2.65 -2.58
CA GLU A 111 14.54 3.76 -2.17
C GLU A 111 13.76 4.95 -1.59
N ILE A 112 12.56 5.28 -2.12
CA ILE A 112 11.68 6.28 -1.49
C ILE A 112 11.30 5.85 -0.08
N TYR A 113 10.90 4.58 0.09
CA TYR A 113 10.58 4.04 1.41
C TYR A 113 11.77 4.08 2.37
N ARG A 114 12.97 3.71 1.90
CA ARG A 114 14.19 3.73 2.70
C ARG A 114 14.57 5.15 3.12
N PHE A 115 14.49 6.12 2.22
CA PHE A 115 14.68 7.54 2.56
C PHE A 115 13.79 7.95 3.73
N ILE A 116 12.52 7.55 3.73
CA ILE A 116 11.55 7.93 4.76
C ILE A 116 11.72 7.12 6.05
N TRP A 117 11.74 5.79 5.95
CA TRP A 117 11.55 4.88 7.07
C TRP A 117 12.79 4.11 7.50
N ARG A 118 13.83 3.99 6.66
CA ARG A 118 15.16 3.55 7.11
C ARG A 118 15.93 4.73 7.69
N ASP A 119 15.95 5.83 6.94
CA ASP A 119 16.79 6.99 7.25
C ASP A 119 16.06 8.02 8.14
N GLY A 120 14.73 7.90 8.27
CA GLY A 120 13.91 8.77 9.13
C GLY A 120 13.77 10.20 8.59
N ARG A 121 13.80 10.38 7.27
CA ARG A 121 13.75 11.69 6.62
C ARG A 121 12.32 12.10 6.27
N ASP A 122 12.08 13.40 6.24
CA ASP A 122 10.78 13.99 5.89
C ASP A 122 10.75 14.37 4.41
N PRO A 123 9.88 13.77 3.59
CA PRO A 123 9.74 14.10 2.17
C PRO A 123 8.74 15.24 1.92
N SER A 124 8.08 15.80 2.95
CA SER A 124 6.98 16.75 2.80
C SER A 124 7.46 18.22 2.69
N THR A 125 8.65 18.54 3.19
CA THR A 125 9.26 19.87 3.04
C THR A 125 9.83 20.07 1.63
N PRO A 126 9.92 21.31 1.11
CA PRO A 126 10.55 21.57 -0.18
C PRO A 126 11.98 21.02 -0.28
N GLU A 127 12.80 21.23 0.74
CA GLU A 127 14.18 20.75 0.79
C GLU A 127 14.23 19.22 0.88
N GLY A 128 13.40 18.62 1.74
CA GLY A 128 13.33 17.18 1.91
C GLY A 128 12.86 16.46 0.65
N PHE A 129 11.90 17.04 -0.08
CA PHE A 129 11.45 16.50 -1.35
C PHE A 129 12.50 16.62 -2.45
N ARG A 130 13.25 17.73 -2.51
CA ARG A 130 14.38 17.87 -3.45
C ARG A 130 15.47 16.85 -3.16
N ASP A 131 15.80 16.63 -1.90
CA ASP A 131 16.75 15.61 -1.49
C ASP A 131 16.27 14.19 -1.85
N LEU A 132 14.98 13.92 -1.70
CA LEU A 132 14.38 12.66 -2.15
C LEU A 132 14.51 12.49 -3.66
N CYS A 133 14.19 13.51 -4.45
CA CYS A 133 14.34 13.52 -5.90
C CYS A 133 15.78 13.17 -6.32
N HIS A 134 16.77 13.78 -5.67
CA HIS A 134 18.19 13.47 -5.91
C HIS A 134 18.56 12.06 -5.47
N HIS A 135 18.06 11.60 -4.32
CA HIS A 135 18.32 10.27 -3.78
C HIS A 135 17.89 9.16 -4.72
N VAL A 136 16.75 9.32 -5.40
CA VAL A 136 16.21 8.31 -6.33
C VAL A 136 16.61 8.55 -7.80
N GLY A 137 17.51 9.50 -8.06
CA GLY A 137 18.03 9.77 -9.41
C GLY A 137 17.05 10.51 -10.33
N LEU A 138 16.08 11.23 -9.79
CA LEU A 138 15.08 12.01 -10.53
C LEU A 138 15.19 13.51 -10.17
N PRO A 139 16.26 14.22 -10.59
CA PRO A 139 16.48 15.62 -10.18
C PRO A 139 15.39 16.60 -10.66
N ASP A 140 14.69 16.30 -11.76
CA ASP A 140 13.53 17.07 -12.22
C ASP A 140 12.20 16.62 -11.59
N GLY A 141 12.23 15.80 -10.53
CA GLY A 141 11.05 15.22 -9.88
C GLY A 141 10.00 16.27 -9.46
N GLU A 142 10.43 17.45 -9.00
CA GLU A 142 9.54 18.59 -8.67
C GLU A 142 8.66 19.02 -9.85
N LYS A 143 9.15 18.91 -11.09
CA LYS A 143 8.37 19.23 -12.30
C LYS A 143 7.53 18.05 -12.75
N LEU A 144 8.07 16.83 -12.66
CA LEU A 144 7.39 15.61 -13.10
C LEU A 144 6.10 15.38 -12.33
N ILE A 145 6.11 15.58 -11.00
CA ILE A 145 4.91 15.37 -10.16
C ILE A 145 3.77 16.35 -10.43
N GLU A 146 4.06 17.46 -11.12
CA GLU A 146 3.07 18.47 -11.46
C GLU A 146 2.32 18.17 -12.76
N GLN A 147 2.83 17.22 -13.57
CA GLN A 147 2.21 16.82 -14.82
C GLN A 147 0.82 16.21 -14.58
N GLU A 148 -0.14 16.56 -15.45
CA GLU A 148 -1.54 16.20 -15.25
C GLU A 148 -1.78 14.70 -15.40
N ASP A 149 -1.02 14.02 -16.27
CA ASP A 149 -1.08 12.57 -16.44
C ASP A 149 -0.59 11.82 -15.19
N VAL A 150 0.44 12.32 -14.51
CA VAL A 150 0.91 11.78 -13.21
C VAL A 150 -0.17 11.93 -12.14
N LYS A 151 -0.79 13.11 -12.03
CA LYS A 151 -1.89 13.36 -11.08
C LYS A 151 -3.11 12.50 -11.42
N ALA A 152 -3.47 12.39 -12.69
CA ALA A 152 -4.58 11.58 -13.17
C ALA A 152 -4.35 10.10 -12.91
N ARG A 153 -3.14 9.59 -13.10
CA ARG A 153 -2.77 8.21 -12.80
C ARG A 153 -2.93 7.89 -11.32
N LEU A 154 -2.45 8.75 -10.42
CA LEU A 154 -2.64 8.52 -8.98
C LEU A 154 -4.12 8.49 -8.58
N ARG A 155 -4.95 9.37 -9.16
CA ARG A 155 -6.41 9.32 -8.95
C ARG A 155 -7.02 8.01 -9.46
N ALA A 156 -6.66 7.59 -10.68
CA ALA A 156 -7.13 6.34 -11.26
C ALA A 156 -6.70 5.11 -10.44
N ASN A 157 -5.50 5.12 -9.83
CA ASN A 157 -5.05 4.07 -8.92
C ASN A 157 -5.95 3.97 -7.69
N ASN A 158 -6.33 5.11 -7.09
CA ASN A 158 -7.27 5.14 -5.97
C ASN A 158 -8.67 4.63 -6.37
N ASP A 159 -9.19 5.05 -7.53
CA ASP A 159 -10.48 4.58 -8.04
C ASP A 159 -10.47 3.07 -8.29
N LEU A 160 -9.39 2.55 -8.86
CA LEU A 160 -9.16 1.13 -9.06
C LEU A 160 -9.14 0.37 -7.72
N ALA A 161 -8.36 0.85 -6.74
CA ALA A 161 -8.27 0.24 -5.42
C ALA A 161 -9.65 0.16 -4.74
N VAL A 162 -10.43 1.24 -4.81
CA VAL A 162 -11.81 1.26 -4.30
C VAL A 162 -12.70 0.25 -5.04
N SER A 163 -12.59 0.14 -6.36
CA SER A 163 -13.38 -0.82 -7.14
C SER A 163 -13.07 -2.28 -6.80
N LEU A 164 -11.85 -2.55 -6.32
CA LEU A 164 -11.39 -3.87 -5.85
C LEU A 164 -11.64 -4.10 -4.34
N GLY A 165 -12.36 -3.19 -3.68
CA GLY A 165 -12.70 -3.31 -2.26
C GLY A 165 -11.55 -3.01 -1.30
N VAL A 166 -10.45 -2.42 -1.77
CA VAL A 166 -9.30 -2.08 -0.93
C VAL A 166 -9.72 -1.01 0.09
N PHE A 167 -9.56 -1.34 1.38
CA PHE A 167 -9.91 -0.45 2.49
C PHE A 167 -8.70 0.11 3.25
N GLY A 168 -7.49 -0.37 2.95
CA GLY A 168 -6.28 0.10 3.60
C GLY A 168 -5.03 -0.40 2.89
N VAL A 169 -3.87 -0.02 3.43
CA VAL A 169 -2.56 -0.43 2.90
C VAL A 169 -1.66 -0.99 4.01
N PRO A 170 -0.70 -1.88 3.70
CA PRO A 170 -0.51 -2.49 2.38
C PRO A 170 -1.60 -3.51 2.07
N SER A 171 -1.92 -3.68 0.79
CA SER A 171 -2.90 -4.68 0.33
C SER A 171 -2.43 -5.38 -0.94
N PHE A 172 -2.52 -6.71 -0.98
CA PHE A 172 -2.48 -7.46 -2.23
C PHE A 172 -3.90 -7.74 -2.73
N VAL A 173 -4.08 -7.75 -4.04
CA VAL A 173 -5.25 -8.31 -4.71
C VAL A 173 -4.78 -9.41 -5.67
N VAL A 174 -5.29 -10.62 -5.52
CA VAL A 174 -4.96 -11.78 -6.37
C VAL A 174 -6.26 -12.52 -6.68
N ASN A 175 -6.61 -12.68 -7.96
CA ASN A 175 -7.87 -13.33 -8.39
C ASN A 175 -9.11 -12.76 -7.66
N ASP A 176 -9.24 -11.43 -7.64
CA ASP A 176 -10.31 -10.69 -6.94
C ASP A 176 -10.36 -10.86 -5.41
N GLN A 177 -9.42 -11.61 -4.83
CA GLN A 177 -9.28 -11.75 -3.38
C GLN A 177 -8.34 -10.69 -2.82
N LEU A 178 -8.82 -9.95 -1.83
CA LEU A 178 -8.06 -8.96 -1.07
C LEU A 178 -7.33 -9.61 0.12
N PHE A 179 -6.09 -9.18 0.34
CA PHE A 179 -5.22 -9.56 1.46
C PHE A 179 -4.60 -8.28 2.04
N TRP A 180 -4.95 -7.92 3.27
CA TRP A 180 -4.54 -6.65 3.88
C TRP A 180 -3.61 -6.86 5.06
N GLY A 181 -2.59 -5.99 5.20
CA GLY A 181 -1.64 -5.98 6.32
C GLY A 181 -0.25 -6.49 5.96
N GLU A 182 0.74 -6.16 6.79
CA GLU A 182 2.11 -6.70 6.64
C GLU A 182 2.18 -8.20 6.92
N ASP A 183 1.35 -8.67 7.85
CA ASP A 183 1.25 -10.07 8.29
C ASP A 183 0.45 -10.96 7.32
N THR A 184 0.00 -10.43 6.19
CA THR A 184 -0.81 -11.16 5.22
C THR A 184 -0.01 -12.06 4.29
N LEU A 185 1.31 -11.83 4.16
CA LEU A 185 2.18 -12.56 3.21
C LEU A 185 2.06 -14.10 3.30
N PRO A 186 2.00 -14.74 4.49
CA PRO A 186 1.77 -16.18 4.58
C PRO A 186 0.43 -16.63 3.96
N MET A 187 -0.63 -15.84 4.10
CA MET A 187 -1.95 -16.13 3.52
C MET A 187 -1.92 -16.01 1.99
N VAL A 188 -1.29 -14.96 1.46
CA VAL A 188 -1.10 -14.78 0.00
C VAL A 188 -0.30 -15.95 -0.59
N LEU A 189 0.80 -16.34 0.06
CA LEU A 189 1.61 -17.48 -0.35
C LEU A 189 0.85 -18.81 -0.27
N TYR A 190 -0.02 -18.97 0.73
CA TYR A 190 -0.85 -20.16 0.87
C TYR A 190 -1.86 -20.26 -0.27
N VAL A 191 -2.59 -19.18 -0.58
CA VAL A 191 -3.55 -19.14 -1.69
C VAL A 191 -2.86 -19.32 -3.04
N ALA A 192 -1.67 -18.74 -3.24
CA ALA A 192 -0.90 -18.94 -4.46
C ALA A 192 -0.53 -20.42 -4.70
N ARG A 193 -0.34 -21.21 -3.64
CA ARG A 193 -0.09 -22.66 -3.72
C ARG A 193 -1.35 -23.52 -3.72
N SER A 194 -2.43 -23.03 -3.14
CA SER A 194 -3.69 -23.75 -2.91
C SER A 194 -4.89 -22.89 -3.33
N PRO A 195 -5.06 -22.59 -4.63
CA PRO A 195 -6.07 -21.63 -5.09
C PRO A 195 -7.50 -22.05 -4.70
N ASN A 196 -7.77 -23.35 -4.68
CA ASN A 196 -9.08 -23.91 -4.33
C ASN A 196 -9.44 -23.76 -2.83
N TRP A 197 -8.53 -23.28 -1.98
CA TRP A 197 -8.87 -23.04 -0.56
C TRP A 197 -9.96 -21.98 -0.42
N LEU A 198 -9.94 -20.94 -1.26
CA LEU A 198 -10.98 -19.91 -1.30
C LEU A 198 -12.36 -20.48 -1.66
N ASP A 199 -12.37 -21.59 -2.41
CA ASP A 199 -13.56 -22.33 -2.80
C ASP A 199 -13.99 -23.40 -1.78
N GLY A 200 -13.21 -23.59 -0.71
CA GLY A 200 -13.50 -24.57 0.32
C GLY A 200 -14.84 -24.31 1.00
N THR A 201 -15.56 -25.38 1.31
CA THR A 201 -16.91 -25.32 1.91
C THR A 201 -16.97 -24.36 3.10
N GLU A 202 -15.99 -24.45 4.00
CA GLU A 202 -15.96 -23.62 5.20
C GLU A 202 -15.60 -22.16 4.89
N VAL A 203 -14.68 -21.90 3.96
CA VAL A 203 -14.34 -20.53 3.54
C VAL A 203 -15.56 -19.85 2.93
N ARG A 204 -16.27 -20.53 2.02
CA ARG A 204 -17.55 -20.02 1.49
C ARG A 204 -18.59 -19.80 2.57
N ARG A 205 -18.69 -20.70 3.56
CA ARG A 205 -19.65 -20.55 4.66
C ARG A 205 -19.36 -19.30 5.50
N ILE A 206 -18.11 -19.08 5.90
CA ILE A 206 -17.74 -17.91 6.72
C ILE A 206 -17.82 -16.60 5.94
N SER A 207 -17.52 -16.60 4.63
CA SER A 207 -17.62 -15.42 3.77
C SER A 207 -19.07 -14.98 3.50
N ASN A 208 -20.04 -15.87 3.66
CA ASN A 208 -21.47 -15.59 3.47
C ASN A 208 -22.23 -15.43 4.81
N LEU A 209 -21.53 -15.26 5.93
CA LEU A 209 -22.19 -14.90 7.19
C LEU A 209 -22.91 -13.55 7.03
N PRO A 210 -24.07 -13.36 7.68
CA PRO A 210 -24.80 -12.10 7.61
C PRO A 210 -23.93 -10.92 8.04
N MET A 211 -24.09 -9.78 7.37
CA MET A 211 -23.48 -8.53 7.82
C MET A 211 -23.96 -8.19 9.24
N ALA A 212 -23.07 -7.57 10.02
CA ALA A 212 -23.45 -7.01 11.30
C ALA A 212 -24.58 -5.98 11.12
N PRO A 213 -25.43 -5.80 12.15
CA PRO A 213 -26.31 -4.64 12.26
C PRO A 213 -25.53 -3.33 12.09
N SER A 214 -26.22 -2.24 11.83
CA SER A 214 -25.58 -0.94 11.66
C SER A 214 -24.87 -0.50 12.95
N ASP A 215 -23.90 0.41 12.86
CA ASP A 215 -23.21 0.93 14.06
C ASP A 215 -24.19 1.55 15.08
N ALA A 216 -25.35 2.04 14.63
CA ALA A 216 -26.40 2.56 15.49
C ALA A 216 -27.09 1.50 16.37
N ASP A 217 -26.93 0.21 16.03
CA ASP A 217 -27.52 -0.91 16.77
C ASP A 217 -26.58 -1.42 17.90
N PHE A 218 -25.35 -0.91 17.98
CA PHE A 218 -24.34 -1.28 18.99
C PHE A 218 -24.15 -0.26 20.12
N SER A 219 -24.86 0.88 20.04
CA SER A 219 -24.86 1.96 21.04
C SER A 219 -26.03 1.85 22.01
#